data_AF-A0A397FB26-F1
#
_entry.id   AF-A0A397FB26-F1
#
_cell.length_a   1.000
_cell.length_b   1.000
_cell.length_c   1.000
_cell.angle_alpha   90.00
_cell.angle_beta   90.00
_cell.angle_gamma   90.00
#
_symmetry.space_group_name_H-M   'P 1'
#
loop_
_entity.id
_entity.type
_entity.pdbx_description
1 polymer ?
#
loop_
_entity_poly.entity_id
_entity_poly.type
_entity_poly.pdbx_seq_one_letter_code
_entity_poly.pdbx_strand_id
1 'polypeptide(L)'
;MYPIAFKHQALGLLETMNDYEVAAELGVARRTIRNWQSKRSELLAYKGNKKRIKLKPGRRPEVIPGPTGMLEFINGLRDAERALTTIHVVTWIKRDRRAWLVSYLANKKPGTG
;
A
#
# COMPACT_ATOMS: atom_id res chain seq x y z
N MET A 1 1.84 17.36 -1.46
CA MET A 1 2.07 15.94 -1.79
C MET A 1 0.75 15.38 -2.32
N TYR A 2 0.70 14.81 -3.53
CA TYR A 2 -0.58 14.60 -4.26
C TYR A 2 -1.02 13.12 -4.34
N PRO A 3 -2.31 12.80 -4.10
CA PRO A 3 -2.84 11.44 -4.28
C PRO A 3 -2.71 10.93 -5.71
N ILE A 4 -2.69 9.61 -5.89
CA ILE A 4 -2.63 8.97 -7.22
C ILE A 4 -3.83 9.37 -8.07
N ALA A 5 -5.03 9.49 -7.50
CA ALA A 5 -6.21 9.99 -8.21
C ALA A 5 -5.96 11.38 -8.86
N PHE A 6 -5.36 12.30 -8.11
CA PHE A 6 -5.05 13.65 -8.60
C PHE A 6 -3.99 13.62 -9.71
N LYS A 7 -3.02 12.71 -9.62
CA LYS A 7 -2.02 12.52 -10.68
C LYS A 7 -2.66 11.96 -11.96
N HIS A 8 -3.66 11.08 -11.85
CA HIS A 8 -4.42 10.62 -13.02
C HIS A 8 -5.18 11.76 -13.70
N GLN A 9 -5.81 12.65 -12.92
CA GLN A 9 -6.46 13.84 -13.46
C GLN A 9 -5.47 14.70 -14.25
N ALA A 10 -4.29 14.99 -13.68
CA ALA A 10 -3.24 15.74 -14.36
C ALA A 10 -2.77 15.04 -15.65
N LEU A 11 -2.60 13.72 -15.62
CA LEU A 11 -2.22 12.93 -16.79
C LEU A 11 -3.32 12.87 -17.87
N GLY A 12 -4.59 13.02 -17.48
CA GLY A 12 -5.72 13.12 -18.40
C GLY A 12 -5.76 14.47 -19.11
N LEU A 13 -5.52 15.57 -18.38
CA LEU A 13 -5.44 16.92 -18.98
C LEU A 13 -4.27 17.07 -19.96
N LEU A 14 -3.17 16.33 -19.74
CA LEU A 14 -2.03 16.29 -20.66
C LEU A 14 -2.33 15.67 -22.04
N GLU A 15 -3.50 15.03 -22.22
CA GLU A 15 -3.94 14.57 -23.55
C GLU A 15 -4.49 15.72 -24.41
N THR A 16 -4.94 16.81 -23.79
CA THR A 16 -5.59 17.94 -24.47
C THR A 16 -4.80 19.24 -24.36
N MET A 17 -3.95 19.37 -23.35
CA MET A 17 -3.22 20.60 -23.02
C MET A 17 -1.73 20.32 -22.81
N ASN A 18 -0.89 21.36 -22.94
CA ASN A 18 0.53 21.23 -22.67
C ASN A 18 0.85 21.26 -21.15
N ASP A 19 2.07 20.88 -20.77
CA ASP A 19 2.48 20.77 -19.36
C ASP A 19 2.51 22.10 -18.58
N TYR A 20 2.62 23.24 -19.27
CA TYR A 20 2.54 24.58 -18.67
C TYR A 20 1.08 24.96 -18.36
N GLU A 21 0.16 24.71 -19.28
CA GLU A 21 -1.28 24.97 -19.08
C GLU A 21 -1.83 24.11 -17.95
N VAL A 22 -1.52 22.80 -17.94
CA VAL A 22 -1.94 21.90 -16.87
C VAL A 22 -1.36 22.31 -15.51
N ALA A 23 -0.13 22.82 -15.48
CA ALA A 23 0.50 23.32 -14.26
C ALA A 23 -0.22 24.56 -13.71
N ALA A 24 -0.60 25.49 -14.59
CA ALA A 24 -1.36 26.69 -14.22
C ALA A 24 -2.77 26.32 -13.72
N GLU A 25 -3.49 25.48 -14.46
CA GLU A 25 -4.85 25.04 -14.13
C GLU A 25 -4.93 24.33 -12.78
N LEU A 26 -3.97 23.47 -12.47
CA LEU A 26 -3.96 22.69 -11.23
C LEU A 26 -3.25 23.40 -10.06
N GLY A 27 -2.62 24.56 -10.29
CA GLY A 27 -1.78 25.22 -9.28
C GLY A 27 -0.58 24.37 -8.83
N VAL A 28 -0.02 23.58 -9.75
CA VAL A 28 1.07 22.61 -9.47
C VAL A 28 2.32 23.05 -10.22
N ALA A 29 3.48 23.04 -9.57
CA ALA A 29 4.74 23.35 -10.25
C ALA A 29 4.95 22.46 -11.49
N ARG A 30 5.30 23.07 -12.65
CA ARG A 30 5.50 22.36 -13.94
C ARG A 30 6.47 21.18 -13.83
N ARG A 31 7.53 21.30 -13.03
CA ARG A 31 8.48 20.20 -12.76
C ARG A 31 7.80 18.97 -12.17
N THR A 32 6.77 19.15 -11.34
CA THR A 32 5.99 18.07 -10.75
C THR A 32 5.13 17.37 -11.79
N ILE A 33 4.50 18.11 -12.72
CA ILE A 33 3.74 17.54 -13.84
C ILE A 33 4.65 16.69 -14.72
N ARG A 34 5.82 17.21 -15.11
CA ARG A 34 6.83 16.45 -15.88
C ARG A 34 7.29 15.18 -15.17
N ASN A 35 7.50 15.24 -13.85
CA ASN A 35 7.85 14.07 -13.05
C ASN A 35 6.75 13.01 -12.99
N TRP A 36 5.47 13.39 -13.13
CA TRP A 36 4.37 12.43 -13.24
C TRP A 36 4.28 11.87 -14.65
N GLN A 37 4.49 12.70 -15.66
CA GLN A 37 4.54 12.27 -17.06
C GLN A 37 5.65 11.24 -17.30
N SER A 38 6.84 11.42 -16.71
CA SER A 38 7.92 10.43 -16.80
C SER A 38 7.59 9.08 -16.14
N LYS A 39 6.60 9.07 -15.23
CA LYS A 39 6.09 7.87 -14.55
C LYS A 39 4.68 7.50 -15.00
N ARG A 40 4.25 7.96 -16.18
CA ARG A 40 2.89 7.80 -16.70
C ARG A 40 2.46 6.33 -16.72
N SER A 41 3.29 5.45 -17.25
CA SER A 41 2.99 4.01 -17.33
C SER A 41 2.77 3.40 -15.94
N GLU A 42 3.64 3.67 -14.97
CA GLU A 42 3.49 3.18 -13.59
C GLU A 42 2.24 3.73 -12.89
N LEU A 43 1.92 5.01 -13.11
CA LEU A 43 0.74 5.65 -12.56
C LEU A 43 -0.54 5.07 -13.16
N LEU A 44 -0.59 4.89 -14.49
CA LEU A 44 -1.74 4.30 -15.18
C LEU A 44 -1.94 2.81 -14.84
N ALA A 45 -0.85 2.06 -14.63
CA ALA A 45 -0.91 0.65 -14.24
C ALA A 45 -1.25 0.42 -12.76
N TYR A 46 -1.36 1.48 -11.93
CA TYR A 46 -1.58 1.35 -10.50
C TYR A 46 -3.00 0.86 -10.15
N LYS A 47 -3.09 -0.38 -9.66
CA LYS A 47 -4.37 -1.02 -9.26
C LYS A 47 -4.72 -0.88 -7.76
N GLY A 48 -3.91 -0.17 -6.99
CA GLY A 48 -4.11 -0.01 -5.55
C GLY A 48 -5.09 1.11 -5.18
N ASN A 49 -5.16 1.43 -3.88
CA ASN A 49 -5.99 2.54 -3.39
C ASN A 49 -5.47 3.90 -3.91
N LYS A 50 -6.26 4.55 -4.77
CA LYS A 50 -5.91 5.83 -5.42
C LYS A 50 -5.82 7.03 -4.46
N LYS A 51 -6.30 6.90 -3.21
CA LYS A 51 -6.07 7.90 -2.14
C LYS A 51 -4.61 7.90 -1.66
N ARG A 52 -3.82 6.87 -1.97
CA ARG A 52 -2.40 6.83 -1.63
C ARG A 52 -1.61 7.86 -2.42
N ILE A 53 -0.57 8.37 -1.80
CA ILE A 53 0.29 9.42 -2.37
C ILE A 53 1.51 8.82 -3.11
N LYS A 54 1.99 7.65 -2.67
CA LYS A 54 3.15 6.95 -3.23
C LYS A 54 2.70 5.72 -4.04
N LEU A 55 3.36 5.48 -5.17
CA LEU A 55 3.18 4.27 -6.00
C LEU A 55 3.55 3.01 -5.23
N LYS A 56 4.68 3.03 -4.52
CA LYS A 56 5.13 1.96 -3.64
C LYS A 56 5.07 2.43 -2.19
N PRO A 57 4.52 1.63 -1.27
CA PRO A 57 4.64 1.92 0.16
C PRO A 57 6.13 1.97 0.54
N GLY A 58 6.48 2.90 1.44
CA GLY A 58 7.88 3.12 1.83
C GLY A 58 8.50 1.96 2.60
N ARG A 59 7.68 1.17 3.30
CA ARG A 59 8.08 -0.11 3.89
C ARG A 59 7.52 -1.25 3.05
N ARG A 60 8.35 -2.26 2.79
CA ARG A 60 7.88 -3.55 2.30
C ARG A 60 6.98 -4.16 3.39
N PRO A 61 5.74 -4.56 3.08
CA PRO A 61 4.94 -5.34 4.01
C PRO A 61 5.72 -6.59 4.40
N GLU A 62 5.73 -6.92 5.68
CA GLU A 62 6.34 -8.15 6.14
C GLU A 62 5.37 -9.29 5.98
N VAL A 63 5.86 -10.38 5.38
CA VAL A 63 5.05 -11.53 5.01
C VAL A 63 5.25 -12.60 6.07
N ILE A 64 4.14 -13.04 6.66
CA ILE A 64 4.13 -14.18 7.57
C ILE A 64 4.29 -15.45 6.70
N PRO A 65 5.23 -16.36 7.02
CA PRO A 65 5.44 -17.58 6.25
C PRO A 65 4.26 -18.54 6.40
N GLY A 66 3.92 -19.22 5.30
CA GLY A 66 2.85 -20.21 5.25
C GLY A 66 1.47 -19.62 5.54
N PRO A 67 0.92 -18.80 4.63
CA PRO A 67 -0.36 -18.10 4.84
C PRO A 67 -1.56 -19.05 4.91
N THR A 68 -1.45 -20.26 4.36
CA THR A 68 -2.55 -21.24 4.29
C THR A 68 -3.16 -21.53 5.65
N GLY A 69 -2.35 -21.81 6.67
CA GLY A 69 -2.86 -22.07 8.02
C GLY A 69 -3.52 -20.86 8.69
N MET A 70 -3.11 -19.64 8.32
CA MET A 70 -3.75 -18.42 8.81
C MET A 70 -5.11 -18.20 8.13
N LEU A 71 -5.20 -18.49 6.83
CA LEU A 71 -6.44 -18.42 6.07
C LEU A 71 -7.47 -19.43 6.57
N GLU A 72 -7.05 -20.67 6.85
CA GLU A 72 -7.90 -21.71 7.45
C GLU A 72 -8.45 -21.27 8.80
N PHE A 73 -7.60 -20.72 9.68
CA PHE A 73 -8.02 -20.18 10.97
C PHE A 73 -9.04 -19.03 10.82
N ILE A 74 -8.79 -18.10 9.90
CA ILE A 74 -9.70 -16.97 9.64
C ILE A 74 -11.04 -17.46 9.11
N ASN A 75 -11.03 -18.39 8.15
CA ASN A 75 -12.24 -18.97 7.59
C ASN A 75 -13.02 -19.73 8.66
N GLY A 76 -12.38 -20.57 9.48
CA GLY A 76 -13.06 -21.28 10.57
C GLY A 76 -13.71 -20.36 11.60
N LEU A 77 -13.13 -19.20 11.90
CA LEU A 77 -13.79 -18.20 12.75
C LEU A 77 -15.02 -17.58 12.08
N ARG A 78 -14.97 -17.31 10.78
CA ARG A 78 -16.08 -16.75 10.02
C ARG A 78 -17.21 -17.75 9.83
N ASP A 79 -16.89 -19.00 9.53
CA ASP A 79 -17.85 -20.10 9.37
C ASP A 79 -18.58 -20.39 10.68
N ALA A 80 -17.92 -20.17 11.82
CA ALA A 80 -18.52 -20.22 13.15
C ALA A 80 -19.25 -18.92 13.56
N GLU A 81 -19.43 -17.97 12.64
CA GLU A 81 -20.03 -16.64 12.87
C GLU A 81 -19.37 -15.82 13.99
N ARG A 82 -18.09 -16.09 14.27
CA ARG A 82 -17.33 -15.36 15.29
C ARG A 82 -16.64 -14.15 14.70
N ALA A 83 -16.66 -13.05 15.44
CA ALA A 83 -15.93 -11.85 15.06
C ALA A 83 -14.41 -12.12 14.96
N LEU A 84 -13.86 -11.93 13.75
CA LEU A 84 -12.41 -11.89 13.56
C LEU A 84 -11.87 -10.57 14.10
N THR A 85 -10.99 -10.64 15.09
CA THR A 85 -10.36 -9.48 15.71
C THR A 85 -8.84 -9.57 15.57
N THR A 86 -8.16 -8.44 15.74
CA THR A 86 -6.69 -8.40 15.78
C THR A 86 -6.14 -9.30 16.89
N ILE A 87 -6.84 -9.46 18.02
CA ILE A 87 -6.44 -10.35 19.11
C ILE A 87 -6.40 -11.80 18.64
N HIS A 88 -7.43 -12.27 17.93
CA HIS A 88 -7.46 -13.64 17.40
C HIS A 88 -6.26 -13.91 16.48
N VAL A 89 -5.95 -12.98 15.58
CA VAL A 89 -4.80 -13.07 14.68
C VAL A 89 -3.48 -13.11 15.46
N VAL A 90 -3.30 -12.22 16.44
CA VAL A 90 -2.07 -12.16 17.26
C VAL A 90 -1.90 -13.45 18.07
N THR A 91 -2.98 -13.98 18.65
CA THR A 91 -2.96 -15.23 19.40
C THR A 91 -2.56 -16.41 18.52
N TRP A 92 -3.12 -16.49 17.31
CA TRP A 92 -2.73 -17.52 16.34
C TRP A 92 -1.24 -17.41 15.97
N ILE A 93 -0.73 -16.21 15.67
CA ILE A 93 0.69 -16.01 15.36
C ILE A 93 1.58 -16.46 16.54
N LYS A 94 1.22 -16.07 17.77
CA LYS A 94 1.97 -16.44 18.99
C LYS A 94 2.00 -17.95 19.24
N ARG A 95 0.93 -18.67 18.88
CA ARG A 95 0.79 -20.12 19.07
C ARG A 95 1.41 -20.91 17.93
N ASP A 96 1.00 -20.62 16.70
CA ASP A 96 1.28 -21.44 15.50
C ASP A 96 2.48 -20.95 14.68
N ARG A 97 3.00 -19.75 14.96
CA ARG A 97 4.15 -19.14 14.27
C ARG A 97 5.19 -18.58 15.24
N ARG A 98 5.29 -19.16 16.45
CA ARG A 98 6.19 -18.69 17.52
C ARG A 98 7.66 -18.61 17.08
N ALA A 99 8.19 -19.65 16.44
CA ALA A 99 9.59 -19.67 15.99
C ALA A 99 9.88 -18.52 15.02
N TRP A 100 9.00 -18.33 14.03
CA TRP A 100 9.09 -17.20 13.11
C TRP A 100 8.99 -15.86 13.84
N LEU A 101 8.04 -15.69 14.76
CA LEU A 101 7.86 -14.45 15.52
C LEU A 101 9.12 -14.10 16.34
N VAL A 102 9.76 -15.09 16.96
CA VAL A 102 11.01 -14.89 17.71
C VAL A 102 12.14 -14.46 16.77
N SER A 103 12.35 -15.17 15.66
CA SER A 103 13.35 -14.79 14.65
C SER A 103 13.07 -13.40 14.05
N TYR A 104 11.80 -13.08 13.83
CA TYR A 104 11.36 -11.79 13.33
C TYR A 104 11.73 -10.66 14.30
N LEU A 105 11.39 -10.80 15.59
CA LEU A 105 11.68 -9.79 16.61
C LEU A 105 13.19 -9.63 16.85
N ALA A 106 13.96 -10.72 16.81
CA ALA A 106 15.42 -10.68 16.96
C ALA A 106 16.10 -9.86 15.85
N ASN A 107 15.52 -9.83 14.65
CA ASN A 107 16.05 -9.09 13.51
C ASN A 107 15.54 -7.64 13.43
N LYS A 108 14.70 -7.20 14.38
CA LYS A 108 14.21 -5.81 14.43
C LYS A 108 15.19 -4.91 15.18
N LYS A 109 15.48 -3.75 14.59
CA LYS A 109 16.23 -2.70 15.28
C LYS A 109 15.40 -2.19 16.47
N PRO A 110 15.99 -2.05 17.67
CA PRO A 110 15.29 -1.48 18.82
C PRO A 110 14.80 -0.06 18.48
N GLY A 111 13.56 0.26 18.88
CA GLY A 111 12.97 1.60 18.72
C GLY A 111 12.24 1.88 17.39
N THR A 112 11.86 0.86 16.62
CA THR A 112 11.06 1.04 15.39
C THR A 112 9.72 0.29 15.42
N GLY A 113 9.01 0.41 16.55
CA GLY A 113 7.60 0.00 16.71
C GLY A 113 6.66 1.12 16.32
#